data_AF-A0A1Q6A4L0-F1
#
_entry.id   AF-A0A1Q6A4L0-F1
#
_cell.length_a   1.000
_cell.length_b   1.000
_cell.length_c   1.000
_cell.angle_alpha   90.00
_cell.angle_beta   90.00
_cell.angle_gamma   90.00
#
_symmetry.space_group_name_H-M   'P 1'
#
loop_
_entity.id
_entity.type
_entity.pdbx_description
1 polymer ?
#
loop_
_entity_poly.entity_id
_entity_poly.type
_entity_poly.pdbx_seq_one_letter_code
_entity_poly.pdbx_strand_id
1 'polypeptide(L)' 'MDQYAQRMYEMKLEEIYRGSGWIPDEISLPDFLALFPVEFKNGKAIRPDKPKDFDFDRDTYLAIMVAFRQAFS' A
#
# COMPACT_ATOMS: atom_id res chain seq x y z
N MET A 1 0.88 16.70 -8.77
CA MET A 1 0.78 15.44 -7.99
C MET A 1 -0.68 15.13 -7.81
N ASP A 2 -1.09 13.89 -8.07
CA ASP A 2 -2.50 13.50 -8.00
C ASP A 2 -2.88 13.16 -6.54
N GLN A 3 -3.30 14.18 -5.80
CA GLN A 3 -3.75 14.05 -4.40
C GLN A 3 -4.95 13.11 -4.25
N TYR A 4 -5.77 12.97 -5.30
CA TYR A 4 -6.93 12.10 -5.29
C TYR A 4 -6.50 10.64 -5.38
N ALA A 5 -5.62 10.32 -6.33
CA ALA A 5 -5.02 8.99 -6.47
C ALA A 5 -4.31 8.55 -5.18
N GLN A 6 -3.54 9.45 -4.56
CA GLN A 6 -2.86 9.15 -3.29
C GLN A 6 -3.83 8.82 -2.16
N ARG A 7 -4.89 9.62 -1.97
CA ARG A 7 -5.93 9.31 -0.97
C ARG A 7 -6.66 8.01 -1.27
N MET A 8 -6.95 7.73 -2.54
CA MET A 8 -7.58 6.46 -2.93
C MET A 8 -6.67 5.27 -2.62
N TYR A 9 -5.35 5.42 -2.81
CA TYR A 9 -4.39 4.40 -2.45
C TYR A 9 -4.34 4.17 -0.94
N GLU A 10 -4.25 5.23 -0.13
CA GLU A 10 -4.25 5.15 1.33
C GLU A 10 -5.53 4.47 1.87
N MET A 11 -6.70 4.80 1.31
CA MET A 11 -7.96 4.13 1.68
C MET A 11 -7.94 2.63 1.38
N LYS A 12 -7.41 2.24 0.21
CA LYS A 12 -7.31 0.82 -0.16
C LYS A 12 -6.30 0.07 0.69
N LEU A 13 -5.19 0.70 1.07
CA LEU A 13 -4.25 0.14 2.04
C LEU A 13 -4.93 -0.08 3.39
N GLU A 14 -5.72 0.89 3.86
CA GLU A 14 -6.49 0.74 5.10
C GLU A 14 -7.50 -0.41 5.03
N GLU A 15 -8.20 -0.59 3.90
CA GLU A 15 -9.08 -1.74 3.67
C GLU A 15 -8.34 -3.07 3.75
N ILE A 16 -7.16 -3.16 3.14
CA ILE A 16 -6.31 -4.36 3.19
C ILE A 16 -5.85 -4.63 4.63
N TYR A 17 -5.39 -3.60 5.34
CA TYR A 17 -4.96 -3.69 6.73
C TYR A 17 -6.10 -4.21 7.62
N ARG A 18 -7.28 -3.61 7.54
CA ARG A 18 -8.45 -4.01 8.34
C ARG A 18 -9.02 -5.37 7.94
N GLY A 19 -8.90 -5.74 6.66
CA GLY A 19 -9.36 -7.02 6.12
C GLY A 19 -8.39 -8.17 6.42
N SER A 20 -7.12 -7.87 6.65
CA SER A 20 -6.15 -8.86 7.11
C SER A 20 -6.37 -9.16 8.59
N GLY A 21 -6.50 -10.44 8.92
CA GLY A 21 -6.68 -10.85 10.31
C GLY A 21 -5.42 -10.80 11.16
N TRP A 22 -4.25 -10.55 10.56
CA TRP A 22 -2.94 -10.69 11.21
C TRP A 22 -2.09 -9.40 11.18
N ILE A 23 -2.20 -8.56 10.14
CA ILE A 23 -1.39 -7.33 10.05
C ILE A 23 -1.68 -6.37 11.22
N PRO A 24 -2.95 -6.17 11.65
CA PRO A 24 -3.24 -5.29 12.78
C PRO A 24 -2.70 -5.77 14.13
N ASP A 25 -2.41 -7.07 14.25
CA ASP A 25 -1.82 -7.66 15.46
C ASP A 25 -0.28 -7.50 15.48
N GLU A 26 0.34 -7.30 14.31
CA GLU A 26 1.80 -7.21 14.15
C GLU A 26 2.31 -5.76 14.07
N ILE A 27 1.62 -4.88 13.35
CA ILE A 27 2.03 -3.49 13.13
C ILE A 27 0.84 -2.54 13.18
N SER A 28 1.10 -1.28 13.54
CA SER A 28 0.05 -0.26 13.53
C SER A 28 -0.30 0.18 12.10
N LEU A 29 -1.52 0.69 11.89
CA LEU A 29 -1.94 1.22 10.59
C LEU A 29 -0.99 2.31 10.06
N PRO A 30 -0.56 3.31 10.86
CA PRO A 30 0.43 4.30 10.40
C PRO A 30 1.74 3.68 9.92
N ASP A 31 2.24 2.67 10.65
CA ASP A 31 3.49 1.98 10.28
C ASP A 31 3.29 1.15 9.00
N PHE A 32 2.16 0.48 8.85
CA PHE A 32 1.80 -0.23 7.63
C PHE A 32 1.74 0.70 6.40
N LEU A 33 1.11 1.87 6.54
CA LEU A 33 1.08 2.86 5.46
C LEU A 33 2.49 3.35 5.11
N ALA A 34 3.37 3.50 6.11
CA ALA A 34 4.75 3.91 5.91
C ALA A 34 5.60 2.85 5.16
N LEU A 35 5.19 1.57 5.17
CA LEU A 35 5.86 0.51 4.39
C LEU A 35 5.63 0.66 2.88
N PHE A 36 4.60 1.38 2.46
CA PHE A 36 4.22 1.54 1.05
C PHE A 36 4.11 3.01 0.64
N PRO A 37 5.22 3.77 0.67
CA PRO A 37 5.22 5.17 0.28
C PRO A 37 4.88 5.33 -1.21
N VAL A 38 4.13 6.39 -1.54
CA VAL A 38 3.88 6.75 -2.94
C VAL A 38 5.05 7.59 -3.45
N GLU A 39 5.87 6.99 -4.31
CA GLU A 39 6.96 7.68 -4.99
C GLU A 39 6.57 8.09 -6.40
N PHE A 40 7.03 9.26 -6.85
CA PHE A 40 6.81 9.74 -8.22
C PHE A 40 8.13 9.91 -8.96
N LYS A 41 8.21 9.37 -10.18
CA LYS A 41 9.34 9.59 -11.09
C LYS A 41 8.82 10.04 -12.44
N ASN A 42 9.31 11.19 -12.90
CA ASN A 42 8.88 11.84 -14.15
C ASN A 42 7.34 12.02 -14.22
N GLY A 43 6.72 12.40 -13.10
CA GLY A 43 5.27 12.63 -13.02
C GLY A 43 4.41 11.37 -12.99
N LYS A 44 5.00 10.18 -12.97
CA LYS A 44 4.28 8.90 -12.83
C LYS A 44 4.55 8.30 -11.46
N ALA A 45 3.50 7.78 -10.82
CA ALA A 45 3.67 7.02 -9.58
C ALA A 45 4.44 5.72 -9.88
N ILE A 46 5.41 5.41 -9.05
CA ILE A 46 6.22 4.19 -9.13
C ILE A 46 5.61 3.16 -8.19
N ARG A 47 5.49 1.94 -8.69
CA ARG A 47 5.03 0.80 -7.91
C ARG A 47 5.94 0.62 -6.68
N PRO A 48 5.38 0.53 -5.46
CA PRO A 48 6.18 0.32 -4.27
C PRO A 48 6.80 -1.08 -4.28
N ASP A 49 8.02 -1.18 -3.76
CA ASP A 49 8.73 -2.44 -3.60
C ASP A 49 8.24 -3.22 -2.36
N LYS A 50 8.46 -4.54 -2.33
CA LYS A 50 8.20 -5.34 -1.12
C LYS A 50 9.13 -4.84 0.00
N PRO A 51 8.60 -4.42 1.16
CA PRO A 51 9.43 -3.99 2.28
C PRO A 51 10.30 -5.15 2.76
N LYS A 52 11.55 -4.82 3.11
CA LYS A 52 12.56 -5.82 3.50
C LYS A 52 12.34 -6.36 4.91
N ASP A 53 11.70 -5.56 5.75
CA ASP A 53 11.60 -5.80 7.19
C ASP A 53 10.25 -6.42 7.59
N PHE A 54 9.36 -6.67 6.62
CA PHE A 54 8.04 -7.24 6.88
C PHE A 54 7.67 -8.29 5.84
N ASP A 55 7.45 -9.52 6.29
CA ASP A 55 7.10 -10.62 5.40
C ASP A 55 5.60 -10.68 5.15
N PHE A 56 5.18 -10.09 4.04
CA PHE A 56 3.82 -10.24 3.54
C PHE A 56 3.62 -11.58 2.86
N ASP A 57 2.50 -12.23 3.20
CA ASP A 57 1.96 -13.32 2.40
C ASP A 57 1.69 -12.85 0.95
N ARG A 58 1.64 -13.81 0.03
CA ARG A 58 1.52 -13.53 -1.40
C ARG A 58 0.24 -12.78 -1.75
N ASP A 59 -0.86 -13.09 -1.09
CA ASP A 59 -2.19 -12.58 -1.42
C ASP A 59 -2.34 -11.14 -0.94
N THR A 60 -1.87 -10.85 0.28
CA THR A 60 -1.76 -9.50 0.84
C THR A 60 -0.86 -8.63 -0.04
N TYR A 61 0.33 -9.12 -0.41
CA TYR A 61 1.21 -8.36 -1.29
C TYR A 61 0.54 -8.09 -2.64
N LEU A 62 -0.11 -9.08 -3.25
CA LEU A 62 -0.82 -8.90 -4.52
C LEU A 62 -1.95 -7.87 -4.39
N ALA A 63 -2.72 -7.90 -3.30
CA ALA A 63 -3.79 -6.95 -3.04
C ALA A 63 -3.26 -5.51 -3.00
N ILE A 64 -2.11 -5.28 -2.35
CA ILE A 64 -1.47 -3.96 -2.28
C ILE A 64 -1.05 -3.47 -3.67
N MET A 65 -0.54 -4.37 -4.51
CA MET A 65 -0.14 -4.05 -5.88
C MET A 65 -1.35 -3.74 -6.78
N VAL A 66 -2.46 -4.44 -6.58
CA VAL A 66 -3.74 -4.15 -7.25
C VAL A 66 -4.28 -2.80 -6.79
N ALA A 67 -4.22 -2.50 -5.49
CA ALA A 67 -4.64 -1.22 -4.93
C ALA A 67 -3.85 -0.05 -5.55
N PHE A 68 -2.53 -0.20 -5.66
CA PHE A 68 -1.66 0.79 -6.31
C PHE A 68 -2.05 1.00 -7.77
N ARG A 69 -2.26 -0.09 -8.51
CA ARG A 69 -2.67 0.00 -9.92
C ARG A 69 -4.04 0.66 -10.08
N GLN A 70 -5.01 0.38 -9.21
CA GLN A 70 -6.32 1.03 -9.27
C GLN A 70 -6.23 2.52 -8.96
N ALA A 71 -5.32 2.91 -8.05
CA ALA A 71 -5.10 4.29 -7.66
C ALA A 71 -4.45 5.16 -8.75
N PHE A 72 -3.45 4.62 -9.45
CA PHE A 72 -2.56 5.40 -10.34
C PHE A 72 -2.60 4.98 -11.81
N SER A 73 -3.63 4.25 -12.25
CA SER A 73 -3.82 3.85 -13.67
C SER A 73 -4.53 4.89 -14.51
#